data_AF-A0AAW7M522-F1
#
_entry.id   AF-A0AAW7M522-F1
#
_cell.length_a   1.000
_cell.length_b   1.000
_cell.length_c   1.000
_cell.angle_alpha   90.00
_cell.angle_beta   90.00
_cell.angle_gamma   90.00
#
_symmetry.space_group_name_H-M   'P 1'
#
loop_
_entity.id
_entity.type
_entity.pdbx_description
1 polymer ?
#
loop_
_entity_poly.entity_id
_entity_poly.type
_entity_poly.pdbx_seq_one_letter_code
_entity_poly.pdbx_strand_id
1 'polypeptide(L)'
;MSTPDVDRMVRLETEFRVASGLTDRRFYKIFYSAIAPAPLLVIGFNPGGETDGTDLNASESFYENWEHDYVDFRGYGNAYTLAGRAYDTLTEALQTSSEDDIRRIPATNVIFRRSRRSSGLCLPDRAAAHESAPVLAGILRAVDPEAILVFGSKAFRAFVGEHCVRGSLVVNAEPPQLFARNGTHFACMFRSASAHVTALGREVPLLVVGHPSTYATRDVWRDVVASLRDELVRLGVSPVGGGERDAVVRPTLALTAQAAGADTPNGPEPGHTPPADAAPRLPVRTSSNPGSQVRQSEVGPLRAVCALLGLEIEEPDAPYPGRGKVVRLAGDRRVYINAGHVDVKARAHEIAAWDADGLGNTRPDNALYLRVMLDSNGNPLTASRSR
;
A
#
# COMPACT_ATOMS: atom_id res chain seq x y z
N MET A 1 12.08 -7.02 -15.98
CA MET A 1 11.62 -6.70 -14.61
C MET A 1 11.29 -7.98 -13.90
N SER A 2 11.61 -8.11 -12.60
CA SER A 2 11.11 -9.22 -11.80
C SER A 2 9.58 -9.12 -11.72
N THR A 3 8.87 -10.22 -11.92
CA THR A 3 7.41 -10.26 -11.73
C THR A 3 7.07 -10.14 -10.23
N PRO A 4 5.93 -9.50 -9.86
CA PRO A 4 5.44 -9.51 -8.49
C PRO A 4 5.34 -10.93 -7.93
N ASP A 5 5.87 -11.16 -6.73
CA ASP A 5 5.84 -12.47 -6.04
C ASP A 5 4.46 -12.68 -5.37
N VAL A 6 3.45 -12.95 -6.19
CA VAL A 6 2.06 -13.13 -5.74
C VAL A 6 1.96 -14.26 -4.71
N ASP A 7 2.68 -15.36 -4.89
CA ASP A 7 2.67 -16.49 -3.95
C ASP A 7 3.17 -16.08 -2.57
N ARG A 8 4.21 -15.23 -2.49
CA ARG A 8 4.63 -14.65 -1.21
C ARG A 8 3.56 -13.77 -0.61
N MET A 9 2.90 -12.92 -1.40
CA MET A 9 1.84 -12.05 -0.88
C MET A 9 0.65 -12.86 -0.34
N VAL A 10 0.28 -13.96 -0.99
CA VAL A 10 -0.73 -14.93 -0.51
C VAL A 10 -0.30 -15.57 0.82
N ARG A 11 0.96 -16.00 0.95
CA ARG A 11 1.49 -16.56 2.20
C ARG A 11 1.46 -15.54 3.33
N LEU A 12 1.98 -14.34 3.09
CA LEU A 12 2.00 -13.24 4.06
C LEU A 12 0.59 -12.86 4.55
N GLU A 13 -0.39 -12.84 3.65
CA GLU A 13 -1.77 -12.65 4.06
C GLU A 13 -2.29 -13.80 4.91
N THR A 14 -2.04 -15.05 4.51
CA THR A 14 -2.46 -16.23 5.27
C THR A 14 -1.90 -16.18 6.69
N GLU A 15 -0.62 -15.84 6.84
CA GLU A 15 0.03 -15.63 8.13
C GLU A 15 -0.67 -14.55 8.96
N PHE A 16 -1.00 -13.40 8.35
CA PHE A 16 -1.70 -12.31 9.05
C PHE A 16 -3.11 -12.74 9.50
N ARG A 17 -3.86 -13.45 8.65
CA ARG A 17 -5.20 -13.94 8.98
C ARG A 17 -5.16 -14.91 10.16
N VAL A 18 -4.16 -15.80 10.19
CA VAL A 18 -3.93 -16.72 11.30
C VAL A 18 -3.60 -15.96 12.59
N ALA A 19 -2.70 -14.98 12.52
CA ALA A 19 -2.29 -14.20 13.68
C ALA A 19 -3.41 -13.31 14.26
N SER A 20 -4.18 -12.66 13.38
CA SER A 20 -5.20 -11.67 13.77
C SER A 20 -6.59 -12.26 14.03
N GLY A 21 -6.86 -13.47 13.53
CA GLY A 21 -8.19 -14.07 13.48
C GLY A 21 -9.15 -13.40 12.49
N LEU A 22 -8.70 -12.41 11.72
CA LEU A 22 -9.53 -11.72 10.72
C LEU A 22 -9.56 -12.54 9.43
N THR A 23 -10.73 -13.07 9.08
CA THR A 23 -10.90 -13.88 7.87
C THR A 23 -11.30 -13.05 6.65
N ASP A 24 -11.95 -11.91 6.86
CA ASP A 24 -12.53 -11.07 5.81
C ASP A 24 -11.67 -9.82 5.59
N ARG A 25 -11.25 -9.59 4.33
CA ARG A 25 -10.42 -8.44 3.92
C ARG A 25 -11.09 -7.09 4.16
N ARG A 26 -12.41 -7.00 4.38
CA ARG A 26 -13.04 -5.74 4.78
C ARG A 26 -12.44 -5.18 6.08
N PHE A 27 -11.94 -6.05 6.97
CA PHE A 27 -11.36 -5.66 8.25
C PHE A 27 -9.85 -5.34 8.21
N TYR A 28 -9.15 -5.57 7.09
CA TYR A 28 -7.72 -5.33 7.01
C TYR A 28 -7.23 -5.02 5.59
N LYS A 29 -6.03 -4.44 5.49
CA LYS A 29 -5.34 -4.28 4.21
C LYS A 29 -3.84 -4.26 4.45
N ILE A 30 -3.15 -5.22 3.83
CA ILE A 30 -1.70 -5.41 3.98
C ILE A 30 -0.96 -4.67 2.86
N PHE A 31 -1.41 -4.81 1.62
CA PHE A 31 -0.70 -4.34 0.43
C PHE A 31 -1.40 -3.14 -0.19
N TYR A 32 -0.61 -2.20 -0.71
CA TYR A 32 -1.06 -1.03 -1.48
C TYR A 32 -0.44 -1.00 -2.88
N SER A 33 0.36 -2.00 -3.19
CA SER A 33 1.14 -2.16 -4.41
C SER A 33 1.64 -3.61 -4.48
N ALA A 34 2.31 -3.97 -5.57
CA ALA A 34 3.13 -5.18 -5.61
C ALA A 34 4.24 -5.15 -4.55
N ILE A 35 4.62 -6.32 -4.03
CA ILE A 35 5.80 -6.50 -3.20
C ILE A 35 6.93 -7.07 -4.06
N ALA A 36 7.96 -6.26 -4.29
CA ALA A 36 9.16 -6.61 -5.04
C ALA A 36 10.37 -5.87 -4.44
N PRO A 37 11.61 -6.32 -4.73
CA PRO A 37 12.81 -5.58 -4.34
C PRO A 37 12.76 -4.15 -4.89
N ALA A 38 12.97 -3.17 -4.01
CA ALA A 38 12.95 -1.76 -4.37
C ALA A 38 13.77 -0.93 -3.37
N PRO A 39 14.46 0.13 -3.81
CA PRO A 39 15.32 0.93 -2.92
C PRO A 39 14.51 1.81 -1.94
N LEU A 40 13.22 2.03 -2.20
CA LEU A 40 12.33 2.81 -1.34
C LEU A 40 11.09 2.00 -0.97
N LEU A 41 10.74 1.98 0.31
CA LEU A 41 9.48 1.44 0.83
C LEU A 41 8.67 2.57 1.49
N VAL A 42 7.38 2.66 1.20
CA VAL A 42 6.46 3.60 1.87
C VAL A 42 5.65 2.87 2.95
N ILE A 43 5.63 3.44 4.15
CA ILE A 43 4.86 2.92 5.29
C ILE A 43 3.92 3.99 5.83
N GLY A 44 2.61 3.72 5.79
CA GLY A 44 1.59 4.48 6.49
C GLY A 44 1.26 3.91 7.88
N PHE A 45 0.27 4.51 8.55
CA PHE A 45 -0.13 4.09 9.89
C PHE A 45 -1.04 2.85 9.85
N ASN A 46 -2.24 2.99 9.29
CA ASN A 46 -3.21 1.91 9.13
C ASN A 46 -4.16 2.21 7.96
N PRO A 47 -4.86 1.19 7.42
CA PRO A 47 -5.90 1.40 6.42
C PRO A 47 -7.05 2.22 6.98
N GLY A 48 -7.36 3.35 6.33
CA GLY A 48 -8.54 4.14 6.62
C GLY A 48 -9.84 3.48 6.17
N GLY A 49 -10.96 4.10 6.52
CA GLY A 49 -12.30 3.73 6.06
C GLY A 49 -13.10 2.85 7.03
N GLU A 50 -14.36 2.64 6.68
CA GLU A 50 -15.36 1.84 7.40
C GLU A 50 -15.24 0.35 7.06
N THR A 51 -15.63 -0.51 8.01
CA THR A 51 -15.61 -1.98 7.85
C THR A 51 -16.95 -2.55 7.39
N ASP A 52 -17.93 -1.69 7.12
CA ASP A 52 -19.29 -2.06 6.70
C ASP A 52 -19.39 -2.41 5.20
N GLY A 53 -18.27 -2.34 4.47
CA GLY A 53 -18.19 -2.62 3.03
C GLY A 53 -18.60 -1.45 2.13
N THR A 54 -18.76 -0.24 2.68
CA THR A 54 -19.08 0.97 1.90
C THR A 54 -17.84 1.69 1.37
N ASP A 55 -16.71 1.59 2.07
CA ASP A 55 -15.45 2.18 1.64
C ASP A 55 -14.70 1.28 0.66
N LEU A 56 -13.85 1.90 -0.17
CA LEU A 56 -12.98 1.24 -1.17
C LEU A 56 -12.52 -0.12 -0.65
N ASN A 57 -13.21 -1.16 -1.11
CA ASN A 57 -13.00 -2.52 -0.63
C ASN A 57 -11.49 -2.79 -0.65
N ALA A 58 -10.98 -3.40 0.42
CA ALA A 58 -9.61 -3.90 0.45
C ALA A 58 -9.32 -4.56 -0.90
N SER A 59 -8.16 -4.24 -1.51
CA SER A 59 -7.88 -4.80 -2.82
C SER A 59 -8.01 -6.32 -2.72
N GLU A 60 -8.93 -6.90 -3.49
CA GLU A 60 -9.07 -8.34 -3.61
C GLU A 60 -7.93 -8.92 -4.47
N SER A 61 -7.21 -8.06 -5.20
CA SER A 61 -6.00 -8.42 -5.92
C SER A 61 -4.76 -8.36 -5.01
N PHE A 62 -3.72 -9.06 -5.44
CA PHE A 62 -2.36 -8.94 -4.90
C PHE A 62 -1.49 -8.02 -5.77
N TYR A 63 -2.12 -7.04 -6.44
CA TYR A 63 -1.40 -6.07 -7.29
C TYR A 63 -0.52 -6.73 -8.36
N GLU A 64 -0.99 -7.86 -8.87
CA GLU A 64 -0.30 -8.74 -9.82
C GLU A 64 -0.05 -8.10 -11.18
N ASN A 65 -0.70 -6.96 -11.47
CA ASN A 65 -0.51 -6.17 -12.68
C ASN A 65 0.27 -4.88 -12.43
N TRP A 66 1.08 -4.84 -11.37
CA TRP A 66 1.74 -3.61 -10.92
C TRP A 66 0.72 -2.49 -10.65
N GLU A 67 -0.48 -2.86 -10.22
CA GLU A 67 -1.42 -1.91 -9.66
C GLU A 67 -0.75 -1.21 -8.46
N HIS A 68 -1.11 0.04 -8.21
CA HIS A 68 -0.60 0.81 -7.10
C HIS A 68 -1.66 1.79 -6.63
N ASP A 69 -2.01 1.73 -5.35
CA ASP A 69 -3.13 2.49 -4.79
C ASP A 69 -3.01 4.00 -5.06
N TYR A 70 -1.82 4.55 -4.83
CA TYR A 70 -1.56 5.98 -5.08
C TYR A 70 -1.67 6.38 -6.55
N VAL A 71 -1.46 5.46 -7.50
CA VAL A 71 -1.59 5.76 -8.93
C VAL A 71 -3.02 5.54 -9.38
N ASP A 72 -3.59 4.37 -9.11
CA ASP A 72 -4.89 3.95 -9.63
C ASP A 72 -6.07 4.67 -8.96
N PHE A 73 -5.91 5.11 -7.70
CA PHE A 73 -6.97 5.79 -6.97
C PHE A 73 -6.74 7.30 -6.78
N ARG A 74 -5.73 7.92 -7.41
CA ARG A 74 -5.46 9.36 -7.23
C ARG A 74 -6.63 10.27 -7.61
N GLY A 75 -7.45 9.83 -8.57
CA GLY A 75 -8.61 10.56 -9.07
C GLY A 75 -9.89 10.37 -8.25
N TYR A 76 -9.87 9.57 -7.17
CA TYR A 76 -11.08 9.23 -6.42
C TYR A 76 -11.57 10.36 -5.48
N GLY A 77 -10.95 11.54 -5.56
CA GLY A 77 -11.39 12.75 -4.87
C GLY A 77 -11.47 12.56 -3.35
N ASN A 78 -12.59 12.99 -2.77
CA ASN A 78 -12.80 12.98 -1.32
C ASN A 78 -12.90 11.56 -0.73
N ALA A 79 -13.16 10.53 -1.54
CA ALA A 79 -13.23 9.16 -1.08
C ALA A 79 -11.83 8.60 -0.72
N TYR A 80 -10.76 9.11 -1.35
CA TYR A 80 -9.40 8.67 -1.04
C TYR A 80 -8.37 9.79 -1.23
N THR A 81 -8.48 10.81 -0.40
CA THR A 81 -7.62 12.01 -0.47
C THR A 81 -6.12 11.70 -0.31
N LEU A 82 -5.77 10.60 0.37
CA LEU A 82 -4.37 10.20 0.51
C LEU A 82 -3.74 9.82 -0.84
N ALA A 83 -4.45 9.11 -1.73
CA ALA A 83 -3.86 8.54 -2.94
C ALA A 83 -3.22 9.63 -3.82
N GLY A 84 -3.99 10.68 -4.16
CA GLY A 84 -3.48 11.79 -4.97
C GLY A 84 -2.34 12.55 -4.28
N ARG A 85 -2.49 12.84 -2.98
CA ARG A 85 -1.45 13.58 -2.23
C ARG A 85 -0.15 12.80 -2.08
N ALA A 86 -0.23 11.48 -1.87
CA ALA A 86 0.94 10.62 -1.82
C ALA A 86 1.61 10.51 -3.21
N TYR A 87 0.83 10.37 -4.28
CA TYR A 87 1.32 10.38 -5.66
C TYR A 87 2.07 11.69 -5.99
N ASP A 88 1.46 12.84 -5.71
CA ASP A 88 2.08 14.15 -5.95
C ASP A 88 3.38 14.30 -5.14
N THR A 89 3.37 13.88 -3.87
CA THR A 89 4.55 13.92 -3.00
C THR A 89 5.69 13.06 -3.56
N LEU A 90 5.39 11.84 -4.03
CA LEU A 90 6.40 10.93 -4.57
C LEU A 90 6.95 11.41 -5.91
N THR A 91 6.08 11.86 -6.82
CA THR A 91 6.50 12.35 -8.15
C THR A 91 7.38 13.60 -8.04
N GLU A 92 7.02 14.55 -7.17
CA GLU A 92 7.82 15.75 -6.93
C GLU A 92 9.14 15.45 -6.20
N ALA A 93 9.11 14.58 -5.17
CA ALA A 93 10.31 14.23 -4.40
C ALA A 93 11.33 13.41 -5.21
N LEU A 94 10.85 12.51 -6.08
CA LEU A 94 11.69 11.64 -6.92
C LEU A 94 11.98 12.26 -8.30
N GLN A 95 11.42 13.44 -8.58
CA GLN A 95 11.55 14.14 -9.86
C GLN A 95 11.19 13.26 -11.06
N THR A 96 10.12 12.48 -10.94
CA THR A 96 9.62 11.61 -12.01
C THR A 96 8.17 11.94 -12.35
N SER A 97 7.83 11.85 -13.64
CA SER A 97 6.46 11.88 -14.14
C SER A 97 5.97 10.50 -14.55
N SER A 98 6.81 9.46 -14.43
CA SER A 98 6.50 8.09 -14.82
C SER A 98 5.64 7.42 -13.76
N GLU A 99 4.41 7.06 -14.12
CA GLU A 99 3.55 6.24 -13.26
C GLU A 99 4.17 4.87 -12.97
N ASP A 100 4.86 4.28 -13.95
CA ASP A 100 5.51 2.99 -13.80
C ASP A 100 6.63 3.04 -12.76
N ASP A 101 7.31 4.17 -12.62
CA ASP A 101 8.31 4.36 -11.58
C ASP A 101 7.66 4.40 -10.20
N ILE A 102 6.51 5.07 -10.07
CA ILE A 102 5.74 5.10 -8.82
C ILE A 102 5.16 3.73 -8.48
N ARG A 103 4.65 2.98 -9.47
CA ARG A 103 4.12 1.62 -9.29
C ARG A 103 5.15 0.64 -8.72
N ARG A 104 6.45 0.90 -8.95
CA ARG A 104 7.55 0.08 -8.44
C ARG A 104 7.92 0.35 -6.99
N ILE A 105 7.39 1.39 -6.37
CA ILE A 105 7.65 1.72 -4.96
C ILE A 105 6.67 0.93 -4.10
N PRO A 106 7.11 -0.07 -3.32
CA PRO A 106 6.18 -0.82 -2.50
C PRO A 106 5.58 0.08 -1.42
N ALA A 107 4.29 -0.12 -1.12
CA ALA A 107 3.58 0.63 -0.11
C ALA A 107 2.78 -0.31 0.82
N THR A 108 2.82 -0.02 2.11
CA THR A 108 2.12 -0.79 3.16
C THR A 108 1.85 0.09 4.39
N ASN A 109 1.40 -0.51 5.49
CA ASN A 109 1.20 0.14 6.78
C ASN A 109 1.92 -0.62 7.90
N VAL A 110 2.15 0.05 9.04
CA VAL A 110 2.63 -0.63 10.25
C VAL A 110 1.52 -1.40 10.98
N ILE A 111 0.26 -1.02 10.80
CA ILE A 111 -0.91 -1.73 11.31
C ILE A 111 -1.78 -2.12 10.12
N PHE A 112 -2.14 -3.41 10.00
CA PHE A 112 -2.97 -3.89 8.87
C PHE A 112 -4.47 -3.84 9.14
N ARG A 113 -4.89 -3.71 10.41
CA ARG A 113 -6.31 -3.55 10.76
C ARG A 113 -6.89 -2.24 10.22
N ARG A 114 -8.03 -2.34 9.55
CA ARG A 114 -8.76 -1.19 9.03
C ARG A 114 -9.46 -0.44 10.16
N SER A 115 -9.29 0.87 10.18
CA SER A 115 -10.11 1.75 11.00
C SER A 115 -10.03 3.19 10.50
N ARG A 116 -11.15 3.91 10.61
CA ARG A 116 -11.19 5.36 10.34
C ARG A 116 -10.41 6.18 11.37
N ARG A 117 -10.29 5.67 12.60
CA ARG A 117 -9.61 6.30 13.74
C ARG A 117 -8.96 5.21 14.58
N SER A 118 -7.84 5.52 15.25
CA SER A 118 -7.15 4.60 16.18
C SER A 118 -8.11 3.87 17.14
N SER A 119 -9.12 4.57 17.67
CA SER A 119 -10.11 3.97 18.58
C SER A 119 -10.97 2.86 17.96
N GLY A 120 -11.06 2.81 16.63
CA GLY A 120 -11.80 1.78 15.88
C GLY A 120 -11.00 0.49 15.62
N LEU A 121 -9.71 0.43 15.98
CA LEU A 121 -8.89 -0.78 15.77
C LEU A 121 -9.33 -1.96 16.65
N CYS A 122 -10.14 -1.71 17.69
CA CYS A 122 -10.49 -2.68 18.74
C CYS A 122 -9.28 -3.26 19.50
N LEU A 123 -8.11 -2.64 19.33
CA LEU A 123 -6.85 -2.93 20.01
C LEU A 123 -6.13 -1.61 20.25
N PRO A 124 -5.29 -1.50 21.30
CA PRO A 124 -4.34 -0.40 21.42
C PRO A 124 -3.39 -0.38 20.21
N ASP A 125 -2.99 0.81 19.75
CA ASP A 125 -2.12 1.00 18.57
C ASP A 125 -0.87 0.08 18.61
N ARG A 126 -0.22 -0.04 19.78
CA ARG A 126 0.94 -0.92 19.97
C ARG A 126 0.62 -2.40 19.77
N ALA A 127 -0.50 -2.88 20.31
CA ALA A 127 -0.90 -4.28 20.16
C ALA A 127 -1.28 -4.60 18.70
N ALA A 128 -1.92 -3.65 18.01
CA ALA A 128 -2.22 -3.79 16.59
C ALA A 128 -0.95 -3.79 15.72
N ALA A 129 0.06 -2.97 16.07
CA ALA A 129 1.35 -2.98 15.37
C ALA A 129 2.11 -4.29 15.63
N HIS A 130 2.10 -4.77 16.88
CA HIS A 130 2.70 -6.04 17.26
C HIS A 130 2.07 -7.22 16.50
N GLU A 131 0.74 -7.23 16.34
CA GLU A 131 0.01 -8.23 15.53
C GLU A 131 0.48 -8.24 14.06
N SER A 132 0.72 -7.06 13.47
CA SER A 132 1.22 -6.91 12.10
C SER A 132 2.71 -7.21 11.94
N ALA A 133 3.49 -7.21 13.03
CA ALA A 133 4.94 -7.18 12.97
C ALA A 133 5.59 -8.38 12.24
N PRO A 134 5.14 -9.65 12.42
CA PRO A 134 5.74 -10.78 11.70
C PRO A 134 5.61 -10.65 10.17
N VAL A 135 4.45 -10.20 9.72
CA VAL A 135 4.14 -10.06 8.29
C VAL A 135 4.83 -8.84 7.69
N LEU A 136 4.86 -7.70 8.40
CA LEU A 136 5.64 -6.54 7.96
C LEU A 136 7.15 -6.85 7.91
N ALA A 137 7.68 -7.68 8.82
CA ALA A 137 9.06 -8.16 8.74
C ALA A 137 9.31 -9.02 7.48
N GLY A 138 8.32 -9.83 7.05
CA GLY A 138 8.36 -10.56 5.79
C GLY A 138 8.37 -9.63 4.56
N ILE A 139 7.58 -8.55 4.59
CA ILE A 139 7.57 -7.51 3.54
C ILE A 139 8.92 -6.80 3.50
N LEU A 140 9.45 -6.35 4.65
CA LEU A 140 10.76 -5.68 4.73
C LEU A 140 11.86 -6.52 4.07
N ARG A 141 11.94 -7.82 4.42
CA ARG A 141 12.90 -8.75 3.80
C ARG A 141 12.69 -8.96 2.30
N ALA A 142 11.44 -8.88 1.82
CA ALA A 142 11.13 -9.05 0.40
C ALA A 142 11.51 -7.81 -0.43
N VAL A 143 11.31 -6.62 0.14
CA VAL A 143 11.60 -5.34 -0.52
C VAL A 143 13.09 -4.98 -0.40
N ASP A 144 13.72 -5.32 0.73
CA ASP A 144 15.10 -4.94 1.10
C ASP A 144 15.42 -3.46 0.83
N PRO A 145 14.65 -2.51 1.40
CA PRO A 145 14.74 -1.10 1.02
C PRO A 145 16.05 -0.44 1.47
N GLU A 146 16.60 0.43 0.63
CA GLU A 146 17.71 1.31 1.00
C GLU A 146 17.25 2.42 1.95
N ALA A 147 16.00 2.90 1.80
CA ALA A 147 15.37 3.87 2.71
C ALA A 147 13.87 3.56 2.90
N ILE A 148 13.32 4.01 4.03
CA ILE A 148 11.89 3.88 4.33
C ILE A 148 11.27 5.27 4.49
N LEU A 149 10.27 5.58 3.67
CA LEU A 149 9.45 6.78 3.79
C LEU A 149 8.24 6.49 4.67
N VAL A 150 8.10 7.21 5.77
CA VAL A 150 7.04 7.00 6.76
C VAL A 150 6.06 8.17 6.77
N PHE A 151 4.79 7.88 6.54
CA PHE A 151 3.71 8.87 6.55
C PHE A 151 3.12 9.05 7.95
N GLY A 152 3.54 10.13 8.62
CA GLY A 152 3.02 10.59 9.89
C GLY A 152 3.77 10.06 11.11
N SER A 153 3.83 10.89 12.17
CA SER A 153 4.59 10.57 13.38
C SER A 153 4.06 9.37 14.16
N LYS A 154 2.76 9.02 14.02
CA LYS A 154 2.20 7.82 14.64
C LYS A 154 2.75 6.54 14.01
N ALA A 155 2.77 6.48 12.68
CA ALA A 155 3.38 5.38 11.93
C ALA A 155 4.85 5.22 12.31
N PHE A 156 5.59 6.33 12.37
CA PHE A 156 7.00 6.33 12.77
C PHE A 156 7.23 5.73 14.16
N ARG A 157 6.46 6.16 15.17
CA ARG A 157 6.62 5.64 16.55
C ARG A 157 6.28 4.15 16.63
N ALA A 158 5.20 3.72 15.98
CA ALA A 158 4.82 2.31 15.94
C ALA A 158 5.89 1.47 15.23
N PHE A 159 6.41 1.95 14.09
CA PHE A 159 7.47 1.28 13.34
C PHE A 159 8.75 1.14 14.16
N VAL A 160 9.24 2.22 14.76
CA VAL A 160 10.44 2.18 15.61
C VAL A 160 10.25 1.26 16.81
N GLY A 161 9.06 1.28 17.43
CA GLY A 161 8.76 0.47 18.61
C GLY A 161 8.75 -1.04 18.35
N GLU A 162 8.33 -1.48 17.16
CA GLU A 162 8.15 -2.91 16.85
C GLU A 162 9.21 -3.47 15.88
N HIS A 163 9.82 -2.63 15.03
CA HIS A 163 10.70 -3.09 13.93
C HIS A 163 12.16 -2.65 14.05
N CYS A 164 12.51 -1.81 15.02
CA CYS A 164 13.88 -1.35 15.22
C CYS A 164 14.46 -1.88 16.53
N VAL A 165 15.78 -2.08 16.56
CA VAL A 165 16.49 -2.42 17.80
C VAL A 165 16.37 -1.26 18.77
N ARG A 166 16.00 -1.56 20.02
CA ARG A 166 15.84 -0.55 21.07
C ARG A 166 17.12 0.26 21.24
N GLY A 167 17.01 1.59 21.24
CA GLY A 167 18.14 2.50 21.39
C GLY A 167 18.95 2.75 20.12
N SER A 168 18.63 2.11 18.99
CA SER A 168 19.33 2.32 17.72
C SER A 168 18.88 3.56 16.95
N LEU A 169 17.82 4.24 17.39
CA LEU A 169 17.28 5.40 16.68
C LEU A 169 18.23 6.60 16.85
N VAL A 170 18.78 7.06 15.73
CA VAL A 170 19.54 8.30 15.62
C VAL A 170 18.74 9.27 14.77
N VAL A 171 18.38 10.43 15.33
CA VAL A 171 17.73 11.50 14.56
C VAL A 171 18.80 12.37 13.95
N ASN A 172 18.77 12.54 12.63
CA ASN A 172 19.79 13.31 11.92
C ASN A 172 19.55 14.81 12.18
N ALA A 173 20.65 15.54 12.41
CA ALA A 173 20.61 17.00 12.56
C ALA A 173 20.36 17.71 11.22
N GLU A 174 20.85 17.11 10.13
CA GLU A 174 20.74 17.61 8.76
C GLU A 174 20.09 16.54 7.87
N PRO A 175 19.11 16.89 7.02
CA PRO A 175 18.43 18.20 6.97
C PRO A 175 17.67 18.50 8.27
N PRO A 176 17.46 19.79 8.60
CA PRO A 176 16.79 20.18 9.83
C PRO A 176 15.35 19.67 9.87
N GLN A 177 14.88 19.37 11.06
CA GLN A 177 13.49 18.97 11.25
C GLN A 177 12.57 20.17 10.96
N LEU A 178 11.56 19.93 10.13
CA LEU A 178 10.54 20.93 9.84
C LEU A 178 9.34 20.72 10.76
N PHE A 179 8.92 21.78 11.42
CA PHE A 179 7.72 21.80 12.24
C PHE A 179 6.76 22.87 11.73
N ALA A 180 5.46 22.59 11.80
CA ALA A 180 4.44 23.57 11.50
C ALA A 180 3.30 23.51 12.51
N ARG A 181 2.61 24.64 12.65
CA ARG A 181 1.48 24.77 13.58
C ARG A 181 0.32 23.87 13.13
N ASN A 182 -0.27 23.16 14.08
CA ASN A 182 -1.45 22.31 13.92
C ASN A 182 -2.43 22.62 15.06
N GLY A 183 -3.17 23.72 14.90
CA GLY A 183 -3.99 24.28 15.98
C GLY A 183 -3.11 24.87 17.08
N THR A 184 -3.25 24.35 18.29
CA THR A 184 -2.48 24.74 19.49
C THR A 184 -1.15 24.01 19.66
N HIS A 185 -0.87 23.02 18.80
CA HIS A 185 0.34 22.19 18.89
C HIS A 185 1.19 22.33 17.63
N PHE A 186 2.46 21.94 17.70
CA PHE A 186 3.31 21.78 16.52
C PHE A 186 3.30 20.33 16.05
N ALA A 187 3.22 20.14 14.74
CA ALA A 187 3.38 18.85 14.09
C ALA A 187 4.75 18.77 13.42
N CYS A 188 5.42 17.63 13.55
CA CYS A 188 6.61 17.31 12.76
C CYS A 188 6.17 17.08 11.30
N MET A 189 6.61 17.96 10.41
CA MET A 189 6.29 17.95 9.00
C MET A 189 7.32 17.19 8.18
N PHE A 190 8.58 17.24 8.60
CA PHE A 190 9.67 16.47 8.04
C PHE A 190 10.72 16.16 9.11
N ARG A 191 11.30 14.96 9.07
CA ARG A 191 12.57 14.63 9.75
C ARG A 191 13.28 13.49 9.03
N SER A 192 14.61 13.50 9.09
CA SER A 192 15.44 12.35 8.75
C SER A 192 15.95 11.67 10.03
N ALA A 193 16.00 10.35 10.02
CA ALA A 193 16.57 9.54 11.09
C ALA A 193 17.17 8.25 10.49
N SER A 194 17.90 7.50 11.31
CA SER A 194 18.40 6.16 11.00
C SER A 194 18.11 5.25 12.18
N ALA A 195 17.81 3.98 11.91
CA ALA A 195 17.67 2.98 12.97
C ALA A 195 18.08 1.60 12.45
N HIS A 196 18.52 0.71 13.36
CA HIS A 196 18.81 -0.68 13.01
C HIS A 196 17.49 -1.45 12.89
N VAL A 197 17.11 -1.82 11.67
CA VAL A 197 15.86 -2.53 11.38
C VAL A 197 16.08 -4.03 11.57
N THR A 198 15.41 -4.61 12.57
CA THR A 198 15.63 -6.00 13.01
C THR A 198 15.47 -7.01 11.87
N ALA A 199 14.46 -6.83 11.02
CA ALA A 199 14.19 -7.75 9.91
C ALA A 199 15.26 -7.73 8.80
N LEU A 200 16.01 -6.63 8.70
CA LEU A 200 17.03 -6.41 7.67
C LEU A 200 18.46 -6.59 8.21
N GLY A 201 18.65 -6.62 9.53
CA GLY A 201 19.95 -6.79 10.18
C GLY A 201 20.94 -5.65 9.90
N ARG A 202 20.44 -4.47 9.53
CA ARG A 202 21.26 -3.29 9.19
C ARG A 202 20.58 -1.99 9.58
N GLU A 203 21.37 -0.92 9.62
CA GLU A 203 20.85 0.43 9.71
C GLU A 203 20.14 0.83 8.41
N VAL A 204 18.99 1.49 8.57
CA VAL A 204 18.17 1.98 7.46
C VAL A 204 17.75 3.42 7.74
N PRO A 205 17.95 4.34 6.79
CA PRO A 205 17.35 5.67 6.81
C PRO A 205 15.83 5.63 6.88
N LEU A 206 15.27 6.39 7.82
CA LEU A 206 13.85 6.61 8.05
C LEU A 206 13.52 8.06 7.72
N LEU A 207 12.82 8.28 6.62
CA LEU A 207 12.40 9.59 6.14
C LEU A 207 10.96 9.80 6.59
N VAL A 208 10.70 10.68 7.55
CA VAL A 208 9.35 10.89 8.10
C VAL A 208 8.80 12.18 7.57
N VAL A 209 7.61 12.13 6.98
CA VAL A 209 6.83 13.32 6.62
C VAL A 209 5.54 13.38 7.42
N GLY A 210 4.94 14.56 7.54
CA GLY A 210 3.56 14.70 7.99
C GLY A 210 2.64 13.81 7.13
N HIS A 211 1.51 13.33 7.66
CA HIS A 211 0.62 12.49 6.85
C HIS A 211 0.05 13.28 5.64
N PRO A 212 0.27 12.87 4.38
CA PRO A 212 -0.06 13.71 3.22
C PRO A 212 -1.53 14.11 3.12
N SER A 213 -2.46 13.23 3.52
CA SER A 213 -3.90 13.56 3.51
C SER A 213 -4.28 14.72 4.45
N THR A 214 -3.44 15.06 5.43
CA THR A 214 -3.68 16.14 6.40
C THR A 214 -2.90 17.41 6.05
N TYR A 215 -1.71 17.26 5.49
CA TYR A 215 -0.73 18.35 5.45
C TYR A 215 -0.33 18.78 4.04
N ALA A 216 -0.61 17.98 2.99
CA ALA A 216 -0.12 18.24 1.64
C ALA A 216 -0.67 19.51 0.98
N THR A 217 -1.72 20.11 1.54
CA THR A 217 -2.28 21.38 1.07
C THR A 217 -1.73 22.60 1.79
N ARG A 218 -0.84 22.42 2.77
CA ARG A 218 -0.27 23.53 3.54
C ARG A 218 0.94 24.11 2.85
N ASP A 219 1.19 25.41 3.00
CA ASP A 219 2.29 26.10 2.33
C ASP A 219 3.67 25.49 2.63
N VAL A 220 3.90 25.12 3.89
CA VAL A 220 5.13 24.44 4.36
C VAL A 220 5.38 23.09 3.68
N TRP A 221 4.39 22.50 3.01
CA TRP A 221 4.55 21.20 2.37
C TRP A 221 5.56 21.24 1.22
N ARG A 222 5.71 22.39 0.54
CA ARG A 222 6.75 22.55 -0.48
C ARG A 222 8.15 22.34 0.10
N ASP A 223 8.41 22.88 1.29
CA ASP A 223 9.69 22.72 1.99
C ASP A 223 9.91 21.28 2.47
N VAL A 224 8.83 20.58 2.86
CA VAL A 224 8.83 19.16 3.19
C VAL A 224 9.26 18.31 1.99
N VAL A 225 8.65 18.55 0.83
CA VAL A 225 8.97 17.80 -0.40
C VAL A 225 10.39 18.11 -0.87
N ALA A 226 10.83 19.37 -0.79
CA ALA A 226 12.21 19.74 -1.09
C ALA A 226 13.21 19.02 -0.17
N SER A 227 12.96 19.00 1.14
CA SER A 227 13.83 18.32 2.11
C SER A 227 13.85 16.80 1.89
N LEU A 228 12.69 16.21 1.55
CA LEU A 228 12.59 14.79 1.19
C LEU A 228 13.40 14.46 -0.07
N ARG A 229 13.29 15.28 -1.12
CA ARG A 229 14.06 15.12 -2.35
C ARG A 229 15.56 15.19 -2.08
N ASP A 230 16.01 16.22 -1.38
CA ASP A 230 17.44 16.43 -1.13
C ASP A 230 18.03 15.25 -0.36
N GLU A 231 17.27 14.70 0.58
CA GLU A 231 17.66 13.53 1.36
C GLU A 231 17.68 12.24 0.52
N LEU A 232 16.69 12.03 -0.35
CA LEU A 232 16.69 10.89 -1.28
C LEU A 232 17.88 10.95 -2.24
N VAL A 233 18.22 12.14 -2.76
CA VAL A 233 19.41 12.38 -3.58
C VAL A 233 20.69 12.08 -2.79
N ARG A 234 20.81 12.58 -1.55
CA ARG A 234 21.95 12.31 -0.67
C ARG A 234 22.15 10.82 -0.41
N LEU A 235 21.06 10.06 -0.27
CA LEU A 235 21.08 8.62 -0.07
C LEU A 235 21.29 7.83 -1.36
N GLY A 236 21.26 8.46 -2.54
CA GLY A 236 21.37 7.78 -3.83
C GLY A 236 20.15 6.93 -4.19
N VAL A 237 19.00 7.18 -3.54
CA VAL A 237 17.75 6.45 -3.74
C VAL A 237 17.06 6.98 -4.99
N SER A 238 16.85 6.10 -5.98
CA SER A 238 16.13 6.40 -7.22
C SER A 238 15.08 5.32 -7.47
N PRO A 239 13.88 5.65 -7.97
CA PRO A 239 12.84 4.65 -8.22
C PRO A 239 13.19 3.74 -9.40
N VAL A 240 14.06 4.21 -10.32
CA VAL A 240 14.57 3.43 -11.44
C VAL A 240 15.89 2.83 -10.99
N GLY A 241 15.82 1.71 -10.28
CA GLY A 241 17.01 0.90 -9.97
C GLY A 241 17.84 0.73 -11.23
N GLY A 242 19.08 1.23 -11.19
CA GLY A 242 19.97 1.27 -12.34
C GLY A 242 20.14 -0.12 -12.94
N GLY A 243 19.81 -0.22 -14.23
CA GLY A 243 20.11 -1.41 -15.05
C GLY A 243 21.60 -1.73 -15.13
N GLU A 244 22.48 -0.81 -14.71
CA GLU A 244 23.92 -1.01 -14.57
C GLU A 244 24.41 -0.17 -13.39
N ARG A 245 24.16 -0.60 -12.15
CA ARG A 245 25.03 -0.19 -11.04
C ARG A 245 26.12 -1.24 -10.92
N ASP A 246 27.15 -1.09 -11.75
CA ASP A 246 28.48 -1.63 -11.49
C ASP A 246 28.86 -1.37 -10.03
N ALA A 247 29.69 -2.26 -9.48
CA ALA A 247 30.16 -2.29 -8.10
C ALA A 247 30.92 -1.02 -7.67
N VAL A 248 30.23 0.12 -7.59
CA VAL A 248 30.76 1.33 -6.97
C VAL A 248 30.82 1.06 -5.48
N VAL A 249 32.06 0.92 -5.01
CA VAL A 249 32.48 0.83 -3.62
C VAL A 249 31.63 1.78 -2.79
N ARG A 250 30.75 1.21 -1.94
CA ARG A 250 29.98 1.96 -0.96
C ARG A 250 30.96 2.73 -0.09
N PRO A 251 30.83 4.06 0.06
CA PRO A 251 31.46 4.73 1.18
C PRO A 251 30.84 4.11 2.43
N THR A 252 31.65 3.43 3.24
CA THR A 252 31.26 3.12 4.61
C THR A 252 31.06 4.47 5.28
N LEU A 253 29.80 4.90 5.44
CA LEU A 253 29.45 6.05 6.28
C LEU A 253 29.86 5.68 7.71
N ALA A 254 31.11 5.94 8.06
CA ALA A 254 31.56 5.98 9.43
C ALA A 254 30.90 7.20 10.09
N LEU A 255 29.66 7.04 10.54
CA LEU A 255 29.01 8.01 11.40
C LEU A 255 29.81 8.05 12.71
N THR A 256 30.58 9.13 12.86
CA THR A 256 31.24 9.45 14.12
C THR A 256 30.14 9.88 15.08
N ALA A 257 29.70 8.96 15.94
CA ALA A 257 28.83 9.27 17.05
C ALA A 257 29.61 10.13 18.06
N GLN A 258 29.59 11.45 17.88
CA GLN A 258 29.93 12.37 18.97
C GLN A 258 28.76 12.39 19.94
N ALA A 259 28.93 11.70 21.05
CA ALA A 259 28.07 11.80 22.22
C ALA A 259 28.21 13.20 22.82
N ALA A 260 27.41 14.15 22.35
CA ALA A 260 27.12 15.37 23.09
C ALA A 260 25.99 15.06 24.07
N GLY A 261 26.35 14.96 25.36
CA GLY A 261 25.39 14.88 26.44
C GLY A 261 24.52 16.14 26.45
N ALA A 262 23.23 15.96 26.23
CA ALA A 262 22.21 16.96 26.52
C ALA A 262 21.19 16.31 27.44
N ASP A 263 21.21 16.75 28.70
CA ASP A 263 20.23 16.43 29.73
C ASP A 263 18.81 16.67 29.22
N THR A 264 18.00 15.61 29.24
CA THR A 264 16.55 15.72 29.11
C THR A 264 15.94 15.67 30.51
N PRO A 265 15.06 16.61 30.90
CA PRO A 265 14.46 16.58 32.24
C PRO A 265 13.41 15.47 32.32
N ASN A 266 13.66 14.49 33.19
CA ASN A 266 12.66 13.52 33.63
C ASN A 266 11.66 14.21 34.58
N GLY A 267 10.40 14.32 34.17
CA GLY A 267 9.27 14.57 35.06
C GLY A 267 8.59 13.24 35.44
N PRO A 268 8.11 13.06 36.68
CA PRO A 268 7.66 11.75 37.17
C PRO A 268 6.25 11.40 36.67
N GLU A 269 6.07 10.18 36.16
CA GLU A 269 4.76 9.56 35.98
C GLU A 269 4.24 8.99 37.32
N PRO A 270 2.96 9.18 37.66
CA PRO A 270 2.34 8.49 38.80
C PRO A 270 2.01 7.04 38.43
N GLY A 271 2.35 6.13 39.34
CA GLY A 271 2.15 4.70 39.20
C GLY A 271 0.68 4.29 39.09
N HIS A 272 0.40 3.39 38.16
CA HIS A 272 -0.83 2.60 38.13
C HIS A 272 -0.48 1.12 38.11
N THR A 273 -0.81 0.46 39.22
CA THR A 273 -0.88 -0.99 39.36
C THR A 273 -2.03 -1.53 38.49
N PRO A 274 -1.84 -2.58 37.68
CA PRO A 274 -2.95 -3.16 36.94
C PRO A 274 -3.72 -4.16 37.82
N PRO A 275 -5.06 -4.20 37.77
CA PRO A 275 -5.77 -5.37 38.24
C PRO A 275 -5.71 -6.46 37.16
N ALA A 276 -5.43 -7.68 37.61
CA ALA A 276 -5.72 -8.89 36.87
C ALA A 276 -7.24 -9.07 36.83
N ASP A 277 -7.82 -9.21 35.64
CA ASP A 277 -9.03 -10.01 35.44
C ASP A 277 -9.26 -10.31 33.96
N ALA A 278 -9.71 -11.54 33.72
CA ALA A 278 -9.95 -12.11 32.41
C ALA A 278 -11.03 -11.35 31.64
N ALA A 279 -10.71 -10.94 30.40
CA ALA A 279 -11.69 -10.32 29.52
C ALA A 279 -12.81 -11.31 29.15
N PRO A 280 -14.10 -10.96 29.33
CA PRO A 280 -15.19 -11.78 28.87
C PRO A 280 -15.25 -11.76 27.35
N ARG A 281 -15.37 -12.95 26.73
CA ARG A 281 -15.68 -13.08 25.31
C ARG A 281 -17.05 -12.49 25.05
N LEU A 282 -17.10 -11.30 24.44
CA LEU A 282 -18.36 -10.67 24.04
C LEU A 282 -18.84 -11.23 22.68
N PRO A 283 -20.16 -11.31 22.48
CA PRO A 283 -20.77 -12.02 21.36
C PRO A 283 -20.51 -11.30 20.04
N VAL A 284 -20.24 -12.09 19.01
CA VAL A 284 -20.21 -11.69 17.60
C VAL A 284 -21.55 -11.04 17.26
N ARG A 285 -21.57 -9.72 17.11
CA ARG A 285 -22.71 -8.99 16.55
C ARG A 285 -22.73 -9.21 15.04
N THR A 286 -23.59 -10.10 14.57
CA THR A 286 -24.01 -10.13 13.17
C THR A 286 -24.88 -8.91 12.89
N SER A 287 -24.30 -7.84 12.35
CA SER A 287 -25.07 -6.71 11.83
C SER A 287 -25.57 -7.04 10.42
N SER A 288 -26.82 -7.48 10.34
CA SER A 288 -27.58 -7.57 9.10
C SER A 288 -28.16 -6.19 8.75
N ASN A 289 -27.53 -5.51 7.79
CA ASN A 289 -28.17 -4.45 7.02
C ASN A 289 -27.65 -4.53 5.56
N PRO A 290 -28.31 -5.29 4.67
CA PRO A 290 -27.90 -5.39 3.29
C PRO A 290 -28.51 -4.22 2.51
N GLY A 291 -27.81 -3.09 2.42
CA GLY A 291 -28.00 -2.23 1.25
C GLY A 291 -27.68 -3.10 0.04
N SER A 292 -28.62 -3.28 -0.89
CA SER A 292 -28.51 -4.30 -1.95
C SER A 292 -27.27 -4.04 -2.81
N GLN A 293 -26.18 -4.74 -2.50
CA GLN A 293 -25.03 -4.77 -3.38
C GLN A 293 -25.45 -5.48 -4.66
N VAL A 294 -25.23 -4.83 -5.81
CA VAL A 294 -25.50 -5.40 -7.13
C VAL A 294 -24.78 -6.74 -7.23
N ARG A 295 -25.47 -7.80 -7.66
CA ARG A 295 -24.85 -9.11 -7.83
C ARG A 295 -23.86 -9.08 -8.97
N GLN A 296 -22.79 -9.87 -8.91
CA GLN A 296 -21.82 -9.95 -10.02
C GLN A 296 -22.50 -10.28 -11.36
N SER A 297 -23.45 -11.21 -11.34
CA SER A 297 -24.27 -11.57 -12.51
C SER A 297 -25.17 -10.45 -13.05
N GLU A 298 -25.34 -9.34 -12.34
CA GLU A 298 -26.15 -8.18 -12.76
C GLU A 298 -25.29 -7.04 -13.34
N VAL A 299 -23.96 -7.15 -13.27
CA VAL A 299 -23.05 -6.12 -13.77
C VAL A 299 -22.96 -6.20 -15.30
N GLY A 300 -23.63 -5.26 -16.00
CA GLY A 300 -23.71 -5.22 -17.47
C GLY A 300 -22.38 -5.46 -18.20
N PRO A 301 -21.33 -4.66 -17.95
CA PRO A 301 -20.02 -4.86 -18.59
C PRO A 301 -19.40 -6.23 -18.34
N LEU A 302 -19.54 -6.77 -17.12
CA LEU A 302 -19.03 -8.08 -16.75
C LEU A 302 -19.68 -9.17 -17.59
N ARG A 303 -21.02 -9.15 -17.64
CA ARG A 303 -21.80 -10.12 -18.41
C ARG A 303 -21.48 -10.05 -19.89
N ALA A 304 -21.36 -8.85 -20.44
CA ALA A 304 -21.10 -8.66 -21.85
C ALA A 304 -19.73 -9.23 -22.26
N VAL A 305 -18.69 -9.01 -21.44
CA VAL A 305 -17.37 -9.60 -21.66
C VAL A 305 -17.36 -11.11 -21.44
N CYS A 306 -18.05 -11.61 -20.41
CA CYS A 306 -18.17 -13.05 -20.18
C CYS A 306 -18.87 -13.74 -21.36
N ALA A 307 -19.96 -13.17 -21.86
CA ALA A 307 -20.66 -13.68 -23.03
C ALA A 307 -19.81 -13.63 -24.30
N LEU A 308 -19.05 -12.54 -24.52
CA LEU A 308 -18.15 -12.39 -25.67
C LEU A 308 -17.07 -13.48 -25.69
N LEU A 309 -16.50 -13.81 -24.53
CA LEU A 309 -15.35 -14.72 -24.42
C LEU A 309 -15.74 -16.16 -24.05
N GLY A 310 -17.03 -16.45 -23.88
CA GLY A 310 -17.51 -17.77 -23.44
C GLY A 310 -17.08 -18.13 -22.02
N LEU A 311 -17.10 -17.16 -21.10
CA LEU A 311 -16.67 -17.32 -19.71
C LEU A 311 -17.86 -17.36 -18.76
N GLU A 312 -17.67 -18.04 -17.63
CA GLU A 312 -18.66 -18.15 -16.55
C GLU A 312 -18.10 -17.53 -15.27
N ILE A 313 -18.95 -16.81 -14.53
CA ILE A 313 -18.63 -16.23 -13.22
C ILE A 313 -18.67 -17.37 -12.18
N GLU A 314 -17.64 -17.48 -11.35
CA GLU A 314 -17.53 -18.56 -10.34
C GLU A 314 -18.63 -18.44 -9.27
N GLU A 315 -18.89 -17.22 -8.79
CA GLU A 315 -19.92 -16.92 -7.78
C GLU A 315 -20.89 -15.83 -8.28
N PRO A 316 -21.82 -16.17 -9.20
CA PRO A 316 -22.65 -15.18 -9.89
C PRO A 316 -23.57 -14.36 -8.96
N ASP A 317 -23.96 -14.92 -7.82
CA ASP A 317 -24.81 -14.25 -6.82
C ASP A 317 -24.01 -13.49 -5.76
N ALA A 318 -22.68 -13.58 -5.77
CA ALA A 318 -21.86 -12.82 -4.84
C ALA A 318 -22.01 -11.31 -5.10
N PRO A 319 -21.86 -10.47 -4.07
CA PRO A 319 -21.80 -9.03 -4.26
C PRO A 319 -20.71 -8.62 -5.24
N TYR A 320 -21.00 -7.65 -6.09
CA TYR A 320 -19.99 -7.07 -6.98
C TYR A 320 -18.97 -6.25 -6.19
N PRO A 321 -17.66 -6.56 -6.27
CA PRO A 321 -16.66 -5.92 -5.42
C PRO A 321 -16.33 -4.47 -5.82
N GLY A 322 -16.78 -4.03 -7.00
CA GLY A 322 -16.54 -2.68 -7.54
C GLY A 322 -15.51 -2.65 -8.68
N ARG A 323 -15.33 -1.47 -9.29
CA ARG A 323 -14.35 -1.29 -10.39
C ARG A 323 -12.91 -1.45 -9.88
N GLY A 324 -12.03 -1.94 -10.75
CA GLY A 324 -10.62 -2.22 -10.44
C GLY A 324 -10.44 -3.37 -9.44
N LYS A 325 -11.51 -4.11 -9.13
CA LYS A 325 -11.46 -5.31 -8.30
C LYS A 325 -11.61 -6.55 -9.15
N VAL A 326 -11.12 -7.66 -8.60
CA VAL A 326 -11.10 -8.93 -9.31
C VAL A 326 -12.44 -9.62 -9.15
N VAL A 327 -13.00 -10.10 -10.25
CA VAL A 327 -14.08 -11.08 -10.23
C VAL A 327 -13.49 -12.41 -10.67
N ARG A 328 -13.76 -13.47 -9.91
CA ARG A 328 -13.31 -14.81 -10.24
C ARG A 328 -14.23 -15.44 -11.27
N LEU A 329 -13.62 -16.09 -12.23
CA LEU A 329 -14.28 -16.81 -13.30
C LEU A 329 -13.93 -18.30 -13.20
N ALA A 330 -14.80 -19.16 -13.72
CA ALA A 330 -14.54 -20.58 -13.77
C ALA A 330 -13.19 -20.90 -14.43
N GLY A 331 -12.50 -21.94 -13.95
CA GLY A 331 -11.22 -22.40 -14.52
C GLY A 331 -10.01 -21.53 -14.19
N ASP A 332 -9.93 -20.99 -12.96
CA ASP A 332 -8.84 -20.15 -12.46
C ASP A 332 -8.59 -18.84 -13.23
N ARG A 333 -9.62 -18.34 -13.92
CA ARG A 333 -9.58 -17.09 -14.69
C ARG A 333 -10.01 -15.92 -13.82
N ARG A 334 -9.61 -14.71 -14.21
CA ARG A 334 -9.90 -13.48 -13.46
C ARG A 334 -10.32 -12.38 -14.41
N VAL A 335 -11.21 -11.51 -13.96
CA VAL A 335 -11.62 -10.34 -14.74
C VAL A 335 -11.63 -9.08 -13.88
N TYR A 336 -11.10 -8.00 -14.45
CA TYR A 336 -10.96 -6.69 -13.82
C TYR A 336 -11.74 -5.67 -14.62
N ILE A 337 -12.76 -5.06 -14.02
CA ILE A 337 -13.61 -4.07 -14.70
C ILE A 337 -13.11 -2.68 -14.39
N ASN A 338 -12.61 -1.96 -15.41
CA ASN A 338 -12.08 -0.62 -15.29
C ASN A 338 -13.01 0.42 -15.93
N ALA A 339 -12.61 1.69 -15.89
CA ALA A 339 -13.26 2.73 -16.69
C ALA A 339 -12.88 2.55 -18.17
N GLY A 340 -13.85 2.20 -19.01
CA GLY A 340 -13.68 2.10 -20.47
C GLY A 340 -13.05 0.81 -21.01
N HIS A 341 -12.67 -0.14 -20.15
CA HIS A 341 -12.17 -1.45 -20.58
C HIS A 341 -12.33 -2.51 -19.49
N VAL A 342 -12.15 -3.78 -19.89
CA VAL A 342 -12.08 -4.95 -19.02
C VAL A 342 -10.81 -5.71 -19.33
N ASP A 343 -10.03 -6.02 -18.30
CA ASP A 343 -8.84 -6.87 -18.43
C ASP A 343 -9.19 -8.29 -17.96
N VAL A 344 -9.01 -9.28 -18.83
CA VAL A 344 -9.27 -10.70 -18.55
C VAL A 344 -7.95 -11.44 -18.46
N LYS A 345 -7.71 -12.12 -17.34
CA LYS A 345 -6.57 -13.00 -17.11
C LYS A 345 -6.95 -14.45 -17.40
N ALA A 346 -6.21 -15.11 -18.27
CA ALA A 346 -6.40 -16.51 -18.61
C ALA A 346 -5.06 -17.17 -19.00
N ARG A 347 -5.09 -18.42 -19.46
CA ARG A 347 -3.87 -19.08 -19.96
C ARG A 347 -3.44 -18.42 -21.26
N ALA A 348 -2.13 -18.34 -21.50
CA ALA A 348 -1.56 -17.64 -22.66
C ALA A 348 -2.17 -18.09 -24.02
N HIS A 349 -2.47 -19.39 -24.19
CA HIS A 349 -3.07 -19.87 -25.43
C HIS A 349 -4.52 -19.42 -25.63
N GLU A 350 -5.28 -19.20 -24.54
CA GLU A 350 -6.65 -18.66 -24.62
C GLU A 350 -6.62 -17.18 -24.99
N ILE A 351 -5.73 -16.42 -24.35
CA ILE A 351 -5.50 -15.00 -24.65
C ILE A 351 -5.10 -14.81 -26.11
N ALA A 352 -4.13 -15.60 -26.59
CA ALA A 352 -3.69 -15.56 -27.98
C ALA A 352 -4.81 -15.92 -28.97
N ALA A 353 -5.67 -16.89 -28.64
CA ALA A 353 -6.81 -17.24 -29.47
C ALA A 353 -7.83 -16.09 -29.55
N TRP A 354 -8.22 -15.50 -28.43
CA TRP A 354 -9.16 -14.38 -28.41
C TRP A 354 -8.64 -13.11 -29.10
N ASP A 355 -7.33 -12.82 -29.00
CA ASP A 355 -6.68 -11.73 -29.73
C ASP A 355 -6.64 -12.00 -31.25
N ALA A 356 -6.33 -13.24 -31.64
CA ALA A 356 -6.38 -13.65 -33.05
C ALA A 356 -7.79 -13.48 -33.65
N ASP A 357 -8.83 -13.76 -32.85
CA ASP A 357 -10.24 -13.59 -33.21
C ASP A 357 -10.72 -12.12 -33.16
N GLY A 358 -9.89 -11.19 -32.70
CA GLY A 358 -10.21 -9.76 -32.62
C GLY A 358 -11.20 -9.40 -31.51
N LEU A 359 -11.34 -10.25 -30.49
CA LEU A 359 -12.23 -10.05 -29.34
C LEU A 359 -11.65 -9.09 -28.29
N GLY A 360 -10.37 -8.75 -28.41
CA GLY A 360 -9.64 -7.82 -27.57
C GLY A 360 -8.22 -7.65 -28.09
N ASN A 361 -7.32 -7.09 -27.26
CA ASN A 361 -5.90 -7.01 -27.57
C ASN A 361 -5.10 -7.60 -26.41
N THR A 362 -4.11 -8.44 -26.73
CA THR A 362 -3.14 -8.89 -25.72
C THR A 362 -2.39 -7.67 -25.19
N ARG A 363 -2.24 -7.57 -23.87
CA ARG A 363 -1.48 -6.48 -23.27
C ARG A 363 0.00 -6.56 -23.68
N PRO A 364 0.63 -5.46 -24.14
CA PRO A 364 2.01 -5.48 -24.61
C PRO A 364 3.00 -5.81 -23.48
N ASP A 365 2.62 -5.53 -22.24
CA ASP A 365 3.40 -5.77 -21.04
C ASP A 365 3.09 -7.12 -20.36
N ASN A 366 2.03 -7.83 -20.76
CA ASN A 366 1.64 -9.09 -20.15
C ASN A 366 0.77 -9.98 -21.05
N ALA A 367 1.39 -11.03 -21.62
CA ALA A 367 0.73 -12.00 -22.50
C ALA A 367 -0.37 -12.86 -21.83
N LEU A 368 -0.53 -12.75 -20.50
CA LEU A 368 -1.61 -13.43 -19.76
C LEU A 368 -2.89 -12.60 -19.67
N TYR A 369 -2.93 -11.41 -20.26
CA TYR A 369 -4.08 -10.51 -20.22
C TYR A 369 -4.58 -10.12 -21.60
N LEU A 370 -5.89 -10.23 -21.77
CA LEU A 370 -6.64 -9.69 -22.89
C LEU A 370 -7.37 -8.44 -22.40
N ARG A 371 -7.14 -7.31 -23.07
CA ARG A 371 -7.89 -6.07 -22.85
C ARG A 371 -9.04 -5.97 -23.84
N VAL A 372 -10.25 -5.94 -23.31
CA VAL A 372 -11.49 -5.70 -24.07
C VAL A 372 -11.93 -4.27 -23.83
N MET A 373 -11.91 -3.44 -24.87
CA MET A 373 -12.37 -2.05 -24.77
C MET A 373 -13.90 -2.00 -24.66
N LEU A 374 -14.44 -1.05 -23.91
CA LEU A 374 -15.88 -0.87 -23.73
C LEU A 374 -16.34 0.47 -24.32
N ASP A 375 -17.56 0.50 -24.87
CA ASP A 375 -18.24 1.74 -25.22
C ASP A 375 -18.79 2.46 -23.96
N SER A 376 -19.44 3.61 -24.15
CA SER A 376 -20.06 4.37 -23.05
C SER A 376 -21.21 3.64 -22.34
N ASN A 377 -21.79 2.63 -22.98
CA ASN A 377 -22.86 1.79 -22.44
C ASN A 377 -22.30 0.53 -21.75
N GLY A 378 -20.98 0.32 -21.80
CA GLY A 378 -20.32 -0.85 -21.23
C GLY A 378 -20.34 -2.09 -22.12
N ASN A 379 -20.65 -1.96 -23.41
CA ASN A 379 -20.58 -3.06 -24.37
C ASN A 379 -19.16 -3.20 -24.92
N PRO A 380 -18.68 -4.44 -25.16
CA PRO A 380 -17.40 -4.67 -25.81
C PRO A 380 -17.31 -4.05 -27.21
N LEU A 381 -16.21 -3.35 -27.48
CA LEU A 381 -15.82 -2.90 -28.81
C LEU A 381 -14.98 -4.00 -29.45
N THR A 382 -15.58 -4.78 -30.35
CA THR A 382 -14.82 -5.72 -31.19
C THR A 382 -14.04 -4.92 -32.23
N ALA A 383 -12.74 -5.15 -32.34
CA ALA A 383 -11.95 -4.53 -33.39
C ALA A 383 -12.44 -5.05 -34.73
N SER A 384 -13.17 -4.21 -35.49
CA SER A 384 -13.42 -4.48 -36.90
C SER A 384 -12.08 -4.37 -37.63
N ARG A 385 -11.31 -5.47 -37.65
CA ARG A 385 -10.15 -5.59 -38.52
C ARG A 385 -10.68 -5.56 -39.95
N SER A 386 -10.56 -4.41 -40.61
CA SER A 386 -10.64 -4.30 -42.06
C SER A 386 -9.64 -5.32 -42.62
N ARG A 387 -10.14 -6.46 -43.10
CA ARG A 387 -9.30 -7.50 -43.72
C ARG A 387 -8.81 -7.04 -45.08
#